data_AF-A0AA88YUA0-F1
#
_entry.id   AF-A0AA88YUA0-F1
#
_cell.length_a   1.000
_cell.length_b   1.000
_cell.length_c   1.000
_cell.angle_alpha   90.00
_cell.angle_beta   90.00
_cell.angle_gamma   90.00
#
_symmetry.space_group_name_H-M   'P 1'
#
loop_
_entity.id
_entity.type
_entity.pdbx_description
1 polymer ?
#
loop_
_entity_poly.entity_id
_entity_poly.type
_entity_poly.pdbx_seq_one_letter_code
_entity_poly.pdbx_strand_id
1 'polypeptide(L)'
;MAVDIDNDLYYNTQSVSGIDEDLYGMLKEKLGAKDRLSFISGLLNIYQINELELKHVRESLYDYARHYCPNMPDGSLSTRVQRSNGKTVMEKYAIDIYLLFNYVEGSVSSQVIERDVLSAHKKKQDRLNETINETCIDSSFNTESERDMIKSIVEIKQLIQNNSTYMKEQFERLEKRHESEMKCLKAELSL
;
A
#
# COMPACT_ATOMS: atom_id res chain seq x y z
N MET A 1 17.67 -9.01 -11.49
CA MET A 1 16.49 -9.25 -10.64
C MET A 1 15.79 -7.92 -10.46
N ALA A 2 14.62 -7.75 -11.07
CA ALA A 2 13.78 -6.58 -10.82
C ALA A 2 13.16 -6.79 -9.42
N VAL A 3 13.37 -5.82 -8.54
CA VAL A 3 12.68 -5.76 -7.24
C VAL A 3 11.33 -5.11 -7.53
N ASP A 4 10.24 -5.83 -7.27
CA ASP A 4 8.88 -5.30 -7.33
C ASP A 4 8.70 -4.24 -6.25
N ILE A 5 8.86 -2.96 -6.61
CA ILE A 5 8.80 -1.82 -5.67
C ILE A 5 7.37 -1.47 -5.25
N ASP A 6 6.34 -1.99 -5.93
CA ASP A 6 4.95 -1.54 -5.75
C ASP A 6 4.14 -2.28 -4.66
N ASN A 7 4.60 -3.44 -4.15
CA ASN A 7 3.80 -4.23 -3.19
C ASN A 7 3.93 -3.78 -1.72
N ASP A 8 4.93 -2.98 -1.36
CA ASP A 8 5.18 -2.60 0.05
C ASP A 8 4.44 -1.32 0.50
N LEU A 9 3.68 -0.69 -0.39
CA LEU A 9 3.07 0.61 -0.10
C LEU A 9 1.71 0.51 0.61
N TYR A 10 0.99 -0.60 0.40
CA TYR A 10 -0.40 -0.78 0.86
C TYR A 10 -0.66 -2.20 1.38
N TYR A 11 -1.15 -2.29 2.63
CA TYR A 11 -1.65 -3.51 3.23
C TYR A 11 -3.17 -3.62 3.07
N ASN A 12 -3.63 -4.77 2.55
CA ASN A 12 -5.04 -4.98 2.19
C ASN A 12 -5.85 -5.72 3.26
N THR A 13 -5.49 -6.95 3.61
CA THR A 13 -5.96 -7.74 4.77
C THR A 13 -5.36 -9.15 4.72
N GLN A 14 -5.25 -9.84 5.86
CA GLN A 14 -5.01 -11.29 5.89
C GLN A 14 -6.30 -12.11 5.71
N SER A 15 -6.14 -13.40 5.38
CA SER A 15 -7.24 -14.38 5.42
C SER A 15 -7.73 -14.56 6.86
N VAL A 16 -9.02 -14.86 7.03
CA VAL A 16 -9.69 -15.04 8.35
C VAL A 16 -8.93 -15.98 9.31
N SER A 17 -8.26 -17.01 8.79
CA SER A 17 -7.45 -17.95 9.59
C SER A 17 -6.15 -17.37 10.18
N GLY A 18 -5.79 -16.13 9.82
CA GLY A 18 -4.58 -15.43 10.29
C GLY A 18 -4.85 -14.29 11.29
N ILE A 19 -6.10 -14.12 11.73
CA ILE A 19 -6.44 -13.04 12.67
C ILE A 19 -5.90 -13.37 14.06
N ASP A 20 -5.04 -12.49 14.57
CA ASP A 20 -4.48 -12.58 15.91
C ASP A 20 -5.43 -11.96 16.94
N GLU A 21 -6.34 -12.79 17.46
CA GLU A 21 -7.30 -12.38 18.51
C GLU A 21 -6.63 -12.15 19.87
N ASP A 22 -5.56 -12.89 20.14
CA ASP A 22 -4.79 -12.78 21.39
C ASP A 22 -4.17 -11.40 21.55
N LEU A 23 -3.70 -10.80 20.44
CA LEU A 23 -3.16 -9.45 20.40
C LEU A 23 -4.20 -8.40 20.81
N TYR A 24 -5.45 -8.49 20.34
CA TYR A 24 -6.50 -7.57 20.77
C TYR A 24 -6.81 -7.73 22.26
N GLY A 25 -6.92 -8.97 22.76
CA GLY A 25 -7.11 -9.24 24.18
C GLY A 25 -6.01 -8.63 25.06
N MET A 26 -4.75 -8.79 24.66
CA MET A 26 -3.59 -8.23 25.34
C MET A 26 -3.59 -6.70 25.35
N LEU A 27 -3.93 -6.06 24.22
CA LEU A 27 -4.05 -4.60 24.16
C LEU A 27 -5.18 -4.09 25.07
N LYS A 28 -6.31 -4.80 25.10
CA LYS A 28 -7.45 -4.46 25.96
C LYS A 28 -7.08 -4.53 27.44
N GLU A 29 -6.42 -5.61 27.86
CA GLU A 29 -5.97 -5.79 29.24
C GLU A 29 -4.97 -4.69 29.67
N LYS A 30 -3.95 -4.42 28.84
CA LYS A 30 -2.86 -3.52 29.23
C LYS A 30 -3.16 -2.03 29.04
N LEU A 31 -4.00 -1.68 28.06
CA LEU A 31 -4.18 -0.30 27.62
C LEU A 31 -5.64 0.14 27.54
N GLY A 32 -6.63 -0.76 27.62
CA GLY A 32 -8.03 -0.46 27.29
C GLY A 32 -8.70 0.62 28.14
N ALA A 33 -8.27 0.82 29.39
CA ALA A 33 -8.81 1.85 30.28
C ALA A 33 -8.06 3.20 30.21
N LYS A 34 -7.04 3.32 29.36
CA LYS A 34 -6.17 4.50 29.31
C LYS A 34 -6.70 5.57 28.38
N ASP A 35 -6.50 6.83 28.74
CA ASP A 35 -6.73 7.96 27.84
C ASP A 35 -5.74 7.92 26.66
N ARG A 36 -6.00 8.72 25.62
CA ARG A 36 -5.21 8.73 24.39
C ARG A 36 -3.70 8.88 24.61
N LEU A 37 -3.26 9.80 25.47
CA LEU A 37 -1.82 10.05 25.66
C LEU A 37 -1.18 8.89 26.41
N SER A 38 -1.85 8.42 27.46
CA SER A 38 -1.40 7.26 28.25
C SER A 38 -1.40 5.96 27.44
N PHE A 39 -2.35 5.79 26.53
CA PHE A 39 -2.40 4.66 25.60
C PHE A 39 -1.19 4.69 24.65
N ILE A 40 -0.98 5.81 23.96
CA ILE A 40 0.12 5.95 22.99
C ILE A 40 1.47 5.77 23.67
N SER A 41 1.71 6.43 24.81
CA SER A 41 2.96 6.28 25.56
C SER A 41 3.13 4.85 26.07
N GLY A 42 2.06 4.22 26.58
CA GLY A 42 2.08 2.83 27.02
C GLY A 42 2.41 1.86 25.90
N LEU A 43 1.85 2.07 24.70
CA LEU A 43 2.12 1.26 23.52
C LEU A 43 3.58 1.37 23.08
N LEU A 44 4.12 2.59 22.99
CA LEU A 44 5.52 2.83 22.64
C LEU A 44 6.49 2.21 23.66
N ASN A 45 6.10 2.16 24.95
CA ASN A 45 6.88 1.51 25.99
C ASN A 45 6.83 -0.02 25.89
N ILE A 46 5.67 -0.63 25.62
CA ILE A 46 5.51 -2.09 25.48
C ILE A 46 6.38 -2.61 24.33
N TYR A 47 6.31 -1.94 23.19
CA TYR A 47 7.02 -2.34 21.97
C TYR A 47 8.39 -1.67 21.84
N GLN A 48 8.90 -1.06 22.91
CA GLN A 48 10.25 -0.48 22.99
C GLN A 48 10.65 0.37 21.78
N ILE A 49 9.72 1.15 21.22
CA ILE A 49 10.00 2.02 20.07
C ILE A 49 10.44 1.18 18.83
N ASN A 50 9.90 -0.03 18.68
CA ASN A 50 10.11 -0.89 17.52
C ASN A 50 9.05 -0.63 16.45
N GLU A 51 9.46 0.03 15.36
CA GLU A 51 8.58 0.39 14.25
C GLU A 51 7.94 -0.83 13.56
N LEU A 52 8.69 -1.91 13.36
CA LEU A 52 8.21 -3.10 12.65
C LEU A 52 7.15 -3.84 13.46
N GLU A 53 7.33 -3.95 14.78
CA GLU A 53 6.33 -4.53 15.66
C GLU A 53 5.07 -3.67 15.73
N LEU A 54 5.20 -2.34 15.82
CA LEU A 54 4.04 -1.44 15.76
C LEU A 54 3.30 -1.55 14.42
N LYS A 55 4.02 -1.70 13.30
CA LYS A 55 3.40 -1.96 12.00
C LYS A 55 2.59 -3.26 12.03
N HIS A 56 3.15 -4.35 12.54
CA HIS A 56 2.46 -5.64 12.67
C HIS A 56 1.21 -5.54 13.54
N VAL A 57 1.30 -4.86 14.69
CA VAL A 57 0.17 -4.65 15.61
C VAL A 57 -0.96 -3.87 14.92
N ARG A 58 -0.59 -2.82 14.15
CA ARG A 58 -1.55 -2.04 13.36
C ARG A 58 -2.27 -2.89 12.32
N GLU A 59 -1.53 -3.72 11.59
CA GLU A 59 -2.07 -4.60 10.56
C GLU A 59 -3.00 -5.67 11.16
N SER A 60 -2.57 -6.31 12.25
CA SER A 60 -3.36 -7.33 12.96
C SER A 60 -4.67 -6.76 13.50
N LEU A 61 -4.64 -5.57 14.09
CA LEU A 61 -5.83 -4.91 14.63
C LEU A 61 -6.78 -4.44 13.53
N TYR A 62 -6.25 -4.06 12.37
CA TYR A 62 -7.05 -3.73 11.21
C TYR A 62 -7.75 -4.95 10.63
N ASP A 63 -7.09 -6.11 10.55
CA ASP A 63 -7.72 -7.37 10.14
C ASP A 63 -8.82 -7.80 11.12
N TYR A 64 -8.54 -7.68 12.42
CA TYR A 64 -9.52 -7.91 13.47
C TYR A 64 -10.76 -7.01 13.28
N ALA A 65 -10.56 -5.70 13.12
CA ALA A 65 -11.65 -4.76 12.88
C ALA A 65 -12.42 -5.08 11.59
N ARG A 66 -11.73 -5.47 10.52
CA ARG A 66 -12.37 -5.81 9.25
C ARG A 66 -13.24 -7.07 9.35
N HIS A 67 -12.87 -8.01 10.18
CA HIS A 67 -13.64 -9.24 10.40
C HIS A 67 -14.82 -9.03 11.36
N TYR A 68 -14.59 -8.34 12.48
CA TYR A 68 -15.54 -8.25 13.59
C TYR A 68 -16.42 -7.00 13.59
N CYS A 69 -16.09 -5.97 12.82
CA CYS A 69 -16.88 -4.73 12.72
C CYS A 69 -17.56 -4.63 11.33
N PRO A 70 -18.88 -4.87 11.24
CA PRO A 70 -19.60 -4.87 9.95
C PRO A 70 -19.55 -3.54 9.20
N ASN A 71 -19.39 -2.44 9.93
CA ASN A 71 -19.40 -1.08 9.37
C ASN A 71 -17.99 -0.56 9.05
N MET A 72 -16.99 -1.44 8.97
CA MET A 72 -15.61 -1.04 8.68
C MET A 72 -15.54 -0.45 7.27
N PRO A 73 -15.06 0.80 7.10
CA PRO A 73 -14.96 1.41 5.78
C PRO A 73 -13.98 0.65 4.89
N ASP A 74 -14.28 0.58 3.60
CA ASP A 74 -13.36 0.00 2.61
C ASP A 74 -12.12 0.88 2.44
N GLY A 75 -10.95 0.27 2.42
CA GLY A 75 -9.68 0.94 2.15
C GLY A 75 -8.50 0.02 2.38
N SER A 76 -7.30 0.58 2.31
CA SER A 76 -6.05 -0.13 2.61
C SER A 76 -5.23 0.68 3.60
N LEU A 77 -4.47 0.01 4.46
CA LEU A 77 -3.49 0.70 5.28
C LEU A 77 -2.30 1.09 4.39
N SER A 78 -1.99 2.37 4.28
CA SER A 78 -0.74 2.80 3.64
C SER A 78 0.43 2.70 4.62
N THR A 79 1.63 2.44 4.12
CA THR A 79 2.88 2.60 4.86
C THR A 79 3.03 4.05 5.33
N ARG A 80 3.39 4.25 6.60
CA ARG A 80 3.55 5.60 7.16
C ARG A 80 4.96 6.10 6.89
N VAL A 81 5.05 7.32 6.36
CA VAL A 81 6.32 8.01 6.10
C VAL A 81 6.44 9.24 6.98
N GLN A 82 7.62 9.50 7.53
CA GLN A 82 7.87 10.77 8.22
C GLN A 82 7.99 11.88 7.17
N ARG A 83 7.28 12.99 7.41
CA ARG A 83 7.45 14.23 6.63
C ARG A 83 8.29 15.19 7.47
N SER A 84 9.06 16.07 6.83
CA SER A 84 9.94 17.04 7.49
C SER A 84 9.22 17.78 8.63
N ASN A 85 9.82 17.76 9.83
CA ASN A 85 9.32 18.35 11.09
C ASN A 85 7.95 17.86 11.60
N GLY A 86 7.47 16.70 11.14
CA GLY A 86 6.23 16.08 11.64
C GLY A 86 6.46 14.95 12.65
N LYS A 87 5.33 14.36 13.09
CA LYS A 87 5.32 13.13 13.89
C LYS A 87 6.20 12.04 13.28
N THR A 88 6.89 11.30 14.12
CA THR A 88 7.68 10.12 13.73
C THR A 88 6.76 9.04 13.15
N VAL A 89 7.32 8.10 12.39
CA VAL A 89 6.56 6.96 11.85
C VAL A 89 5.92 6.16 12.98
N MET A 90 6.64 5.93 14.06
CA MET A 90 6.16 5.20 15.23
C MET A 90 4.99 5.89 15.93
N GLU A 91 5.06 7.22 16.09
CA GLU A 91 3.92 7.97 16.63
C GLU A 91 2.68 7.87 15.73
N LYS A 92 2.87 7.83 14.41
CA LYS A 92 1.76 7.65 13.46
C LYS A 92 1.16 6.25 13.60
N TYR A 93 1.98 5.21 13.67
CA TYR A 93 1.48 3.85 13.92
C TYR A 93 0.77 3.73 15.27
N ALA A 94 1.31 4.31 16.33
CA ALA A 94 0.67 4.29 17.64
C ALA A 94 -0.70 5.01 17.65
N ILE A 95 -0.82 6.12 16.92
CA ILE A 95 -2.10 6.83 16.73
C ILE A 95 -3.09 5.95 15.95
N ASP A 96 -2.64 5.30 14.88
CA ASP A 96 -3.50 4.42 14.09
C ASP A 96 -4.03 3.26 14.92
N ILE A 97 -3.15 2.62 15.71
CA ILE A 97 -3.51 1.52 16.62
C ILE A 97 -4.53 2.01 17.66
N TYR A 98 -4.33 3.19 18.25
CA TYR A 98 -5.30 3.77 19.17
C TYR A 98 -6.67 3.97 18.51
N LEU A 99 -6.70 4.53 17.29
CA LEU A 99 -7.94 4.78 16.56
C LEU A 99 -8.66 3.48 16.20
N LEU A 100 -7.93 2.49 15.68
CA LEU A 100 -8.46 1.16 15.36
C LEU A 100 -8.99 0.45 16.61
N PHE A 101 -8.26 0.49 17.73
CA PHE A 101 -8.69 -0.11 18.99
C PHE A 101 -10.01 0.50 19.47
N ASN A 102 -10.09 1.84 19.51
CA ASN A 102 -11.30 2.52 19.96
C ASN A 102 -12.45 2.40 18.95
N TYR A 103 -12.16 2.12 17.67
CA TYR A 103 -13.17 1.79 16.69
C TYR A 103 -13.77 0.41 16.96
N VAL A 104 -12.94 -0.59 17.26
CA VAL A 104 -13.39 -1.92 17.69
C VAL A 104 -14.21 -1.85 18.99
N GLU A 105 -13.82 -1.01 19.95
CA GLU A 105 -14.60 -0.73 21.17
C GLU A 105 -15.87 0.11 20.92
N GLY A 106 -16.16 0.53 19.68
CA GLY A 106 -17.36 1.29 19.32
C GLY A 106 -17.34 2.77 19.72
N SER A 107 -16.19 3.31 20.12
CA SER A 107 -16.03 4.70 20.57
C SER A 107 -15.53 5.66 19.48
N VAL A 108 -15.00 5.13 18.37
CA VAL A 108 -14.58 5.90 17.18
C VAL A 108 -15.50 5.53 16.01
N SER A 109 -15.89 6.52 15.20
CA SER A 109 -16.75 6.29 14.04
C SER A 109 -15.98 5.83 12.80
N SER A 110 -16.68 5.17 11.87
CA SER A 110 -16.11 4.75 10.58
C SER A 110 -15.53 5.91 9.77
N GLN A 111 -16.13 7.10 9.85
CA GLN A 111 -15.65 8.31 9.18
C GLN A 111 -14.24 8.73 9.63
N VAL A 112 -13.94 8.56 10.92
CA VAL A 112 -12.60 8.86 11.46
C VAL A 112 -11.58 7.86 10.93
N ILE A 113 -11.94 6.58 10.88
CA ILE A 113 -11.07 5.53 10.32
C ILE A 113 -10.79 5.76 8.83
N GLU A 114 -11.82 6.05 8.04
CA GLU A 114 -11.68 6.31 6.61
C GLU A 114 -10.80 7.54 6.33
N ARG A 115 -10.92 8.60 7.13
CA ARG A 115 -10.16 9.85 6.95
C ARG A 115 -8.72 9.76 7.44
N ASP A 116 -8.52 9.20 8.64
CA ASP A 116 -7.26 9.35 9.37
C ASP A 116 -6.35 8.11 9.27
N VAL A 117 -6.93 6.92 9.12
CA VAL A 117 -6.20 5.65 9.18
C VAL A 117 -6.01 5.04 7.79
N LEU A 118 -7.08 5.01 6.99
CA LEU A 118 -7.08 4.36 5.68
C LEU A 118 -6.61 5.29 4.56
N SER A 119 -6.04 4.68 3.52
CA SER A 119 -5.75 5.39 2.28
C SER A 119 -6.89 5.17 1.28
N ALA A 120 -7.51 6.26 0.83
CA ALA A 120 -8.50 6.23 -0.25
C ALA A 120 -7.87 6.08 -1.65
N HIS A 121 -6.54 6.13 -1.77
CA HIS A 121 -5.86 6.20 -3.07
C HIS A 121 -5.96 4.91 -3.89
N LYS A 122 -6.15 3.75 -3.26
CA LYS A 122 -6.38 2.49 -3.99
C LYS A 122 -7.78 2.40 -4.61
N LYS A 123 -8.81 3.00 -3.98
CA LYS A 123 -10.17 3.11 -4.57
C LYS A 123 -10.16 3.86 -5.91
N LYS A 124 -9.27 4.83 -6.09
CA LYS A 124 -9.21 5.63 -7.32
C LYS A 124 -8.50 4.87 -8.45
N GLN A 125 -7.55 3.99 -8.13
CA GLN A 125 -6.78 3.23 -9.11
C GLN A 125 -7.48 1.92 -9.51
N ASP A 126 -8.14 1.24 -8.57
CA ASP A 126 -8.94 0.04 -8.85
C ASP A 126 -10.23 0.40 -9.63
N ARG A 127 -10.91 1.50 -9.28
CA ARG A 127 -12.03 2.01 -10.10
C ARG A 127 -11.59 2.46 -11.49
N LEU A 128 -10.38 3.01 -11.64
CA LEU A 128 -9.86 3.37 -12.96
C LEU A 128 -9.57 2.11 -13.80
N ASN A 129 -9.07 1.05 -13.17
CA ASN A 129 -8.78 -0.23 -13.83
C ASN A 129 -10.05 -1.02 -14.18
N GLU A 130 -11.10 -0.97 -13.34
CA GLU A 130 -12.44 -1.53 -13.67
C GLU A 130 -13.10 -0.75 -14.81
N THR A 131 -13.02 0.59 -14.79
CA THR A 131 -13.56 1.44 -15.87
C THR A 131 -12.87 1.18 -17.21
N ILE A 132 -11.58 0.83 -17.20
CA ILE A 132 -10.80 0.51 -18.41
C ILE A 132 -11.14 -0.88 -18.97
N ASN A 133 -11.60 -1.82 -18.14
CA ASN A 133 -12.01 -3.15 -18.60
C ASN A 133 -13.48 -3.20 -19.06
N GLU A 134 -14.34 -2.28 -18.60
CA GLU A 134 -15.76 -2.23 -18.98
C GLU A 134 -16.11 -1.20 -20.07
N THR A 135 -15.18 -0.38 -20.56
CA THR A 135 -15.45 0.52 -21.72
C THR A 135 -15.34 -0.19 -23.06
N CYS A 136 -16.21 -1.17 -23.27
CA CYS A 136 -16.96 -1.26 -24.52
C CYS A 136 -18.40 -0.87 -24.21
N ILE A 137 -18.82 0.29 -24.75
CA ILE A 137 -20.22 0.73 -24.90
C ILE A 137 -20.84 1.20 -23.56
N ASP A 138 -20.86 2.50 -23.23
CA ASP A 138 -21.79 3.45 -23.85
C ASP A 138 -21.33 4.91 -23.71
N SER A 139 -21.72 5.68 -24.71
CA SER A 139 -21.48 7.10 -24.93
C SER A 139 -22.24 8.00 -23.94
N SER A 140 -21.56 8.61 -22.96
CA SER A 140 -21.98 9.89 -22.36
C SER A 140 -20.89 10.55 -21.49
N PHE A 141 -19.85 11.14 -22.09
CA PHE A 141 -18.98 12.11 -21.39
C PHE A 141 -19.15 13.47 -22.07
N ASN A 142 -19.62 14.46 -21.31
CA ASN A 142 -20.27 15.66 -21.83
C ASN A 142 -19.50 16.96 -21.56
N THR A 143 -18.17 16.93 -21.37
CA THR A 143 -17.36 18.15 -21.32
C THR A 143 -16.07 18.04 -22.16
N GLU A 144 -15.68 19.14 -22.80
CA GLU A 144 -14.49 19.26 -23.66
C GLU A 144 -13.19 19.00 -22.89
N SER A 145 -13.16 19.43 -21.62
CA SER A 145 -12.04 19.19 -20.70
C SER A 145 -11.77 17.71 -20.40
N GLU A 146 -12.81 16.86 -20.37
CA GLU A 146 -12.66 15.42 -20.14
C GLU A 146 -12.14 14.67 -21.37
N ARG A 147 -12.53 15.11 -22.57
CA ARG A 147 -12.01 14.56 -23.84
C ARG A 147 -10.52 14.83 -24.03
N ASP A 148 -10.07 16.03 -23.68
CA ASP A 148 -8.66 16.40 -23.75
C ASP A 148 -7.80 15.60 -22.77
N MET A 149 -8.29 15.37 -21.54
CA MET A 149 -7.60 14.51 -20.57
C MET A 149 -7.48 13.06 -21.08
N ILE A 150 -8.54 12.50 -21.66
CA ILE A 150 -8.51 11.14 -22.22
C ILE A 150 -7.48 11.05 -23.35
N LYS A 151 -7.43 12.06 -24.23
CA LYS A 151 -6.45 12.11 -25.32
C LYS A 151 -5.01 12.16 -24.80
N SER A 152 -4.74 13.01 -23.80
CA SER A 152 -3.41 13.06 -23.16
C SER A 152 -3.03 11.74 -22.49
N ILE A 153 -3.98 11.03 -21.87
CA ILE A 153 -3.72 9.72 -21.25
C ILE A 153 -3.36 8.68 -22.31
N VAL A 154 -4.06 8.66 -23.45
CA VAL A 154 -3.77 7.74 -24.57
C VAL A 154 -2.38 8.01 -25.15
N GLU A 155 -2.02 9.28 -25.35
CA GLU A 155 -0.69 9.68 -25.85
C GLU A 155 0.43 9.26 -24.87
N ILE A 156 0.24 9.45 -23.56
CA ILE A 156 1.19 9.01 -22.54
C ILE A 156 1.35 7.48 -22.55
N LYS A 157 0.25 6.72 -22.63
CA LYS A 157 0.31 5.25 -22.71
C LYS A 157 1.09 4.78 -23.94
N GLN A 158 0.85 5.39 -25.10
CA GLN A 158 1.56 5.08 -26.33
C GLN A 158 3.07 5.37 -26.18
N LEU A 159 3.42 6.49 -25.55
CA LEU A 159 4.82 6.86 -25.31
C LEU A 159 5.54 5.87 -24.39
N ILE A 160 4.88 5.45 -23.30
CA ILE A 160 5.42 4.46 -22.36
C ILE A 160 5.65 3.13 -23.08
N GLN A 161 4.68 2.69 -23.89
CA GLN A 161 4.77 1.42 -24.61
C GLN A 161 5.88 1.44 -25.67
N ASN A 162 6.04 2.56 -26.38
CA ASN A 162 7.12 2.74 -27.34
C ASN A 162 8.50 2.74 -26.65
N ASN A 163 8.64 3.44 -25.52
CA ASN A 163 9.89 3.46 -24.76
C ASN A 163 10.25 2.10 -24.18
N SER A 164 9.25 1.36 -23.66
CA SER A 164 9.44 0.00 -23.17
C SER A 164 9.94 -0.94 -24.28
N THR A 165 9.34 -0.84 -25.47
CA THR A 165 9.73 -1.63 -26.64
C THR A 165 11.16 -1.29 -27.08
N TYR A 166 11.49 -0.01 -27.19
CA TYR A 166 12.84 0.44 -27.54
C TYR A 166 13.89 -0.05 -26.55
N MET A 167 13.63 0.06 -25.24
CA MET A 167 14.55 -0.41 -24.20
C MET A 167 14.78 -1.92 -24.27
N LYS A 168 13.73 -2.70 -24.55
CA LYS A 168 13.83 -4.14 -24.74
C LYS A 168 14.74 -4.50 -25.92
N GLU A 169 14.57 -3.83 -27.06
CA GLU A 169 15.42 -4.05 -28.23
C GLU A 169 16.89 -3.68 -27.98
N GLN A 170 17.16 -2.61 -27.24
CA GLN A 170 18.53 -2.24 -26.89
C GLN A 170 19.19 -3.29 -25.99
N PHE A 171 18.43 -3.84 -25.04
CA PHE A 171 18.93 -4.88 -24.14
C PHE A 171 19.27 -6.17 -24.90
N GLU A 172 18.37 -6.63 -25.78
CA GLU A 172 18.60 -7.81 -26.63
C GLU A 172 19.82 -7.64 -27.56
N ARG A 173 20.04 -6.42 -28.09
CA ARG A 173 21.25 -6.12 -28.89
C ARG A 173 22.52 -6.19 -28.05
N LEU A 174 22.47 -5.73 -26.80
CA LEU A 174 23.60 -5.74 -25.89
C LEU A 174 23.97 -7.19 -25.51
N GLU A 175 22.97 -8.02 -25.19
CA GLU A 175 23.15 -9.44 -24.90
C GLU A 175 23.77 -10.19 -26.08
N LYS A 176 23.25 -10.00 -27.30
CA LYS A 176 23.82 -10.63 -28.50
C LYS A 176 25.28 -10.23 -28.74
N ARG A 177 25.63 -8.96 -28.49
CA ARG A 177 27.03 -8.49 -28.61
C ARG A 177 27.91 -9.17 -27.56
N HIS A 178 27.46 -9.21 -26.32
CA HIS A 178 28.18 -9.85 -25.22
C HIS A 178 28.40 -11.35 -25.47
N GLU A 179 27.38 -12.07 -25.95
CA GLU A 179 27.51 -13.47 -26.34
C GLU A 179 28.53 -13.69 -27.46
N SER A 180 28.56 -12.80 -28.46
CA SER A 180 29.53 -12.85 -29.56
C SER A 180 30.96 -12.61 -29.07
N GLU A 181 31.17 -11.63 -28.20
CA GLU A 181 32.47 -11.33 -27.59
C GLU A 181 32.97 -12.50 -26.73
N MET A 182 32.09 -13.09 -25.91
CA MET A 182 32.41 -14.25 -25.09
C MET A 182 32.74 -15.51 -25.92
N LYS A 183 32.09 -15.69 -27.08
CA LYS A 183 32.44 -16.77 -28.03
C LYS A 183 33.81 -16.55 -28.65
N CYS A 184 34.15 -15.32 -29.02
CA CYS A 184 35.46 -14.96 -29.59
C CYS A 184 36.59 -15.23 -28.58
N LEU A 185 36.44 -14.75 -27.34
CA LEU A 185 37.41 -14.96 -26.26
C LEU A 185 37.62 -16.45 -25.94
N LYS A 186 36.55 -17.26 -25.94
CA LYS A 186 36.67 -18.72 -25.74
C LYS A 186 37.43 -19.41 -26.86
N ALA A 187 37.29 -18.95 -28.10
CA ALA A 187 38.00 -19.51 -29.24
C ALA A 187 39.50 -19.17 -29.19
N GLU A 188 39.86 -17.96 -28.76
CA GLU A 188 41.26 -17.52 -28.60
C GLU A 188 41.98 -18.26 -27.45
N LEU A 189 41.27 -18.61 -26.37
CA LEU A 189 41.83 -19.35 -25.23
C LEU A 189 41.90 -20.88 -25.45
N SER A 190 41.35 -21.40 -26.56
CA SER A 190 41.35 -22.83 -26.90
C SER A 190 42.43 -23.21 -27.93
N LEU A 191 43.34 -22.28 -28.26
CA LEU A 191 44.53 -22.44 -29.09
C LEU A 191 45.79 -22.47 -28.21
#